data_AF-A0A6G0MF27-F1
#
_entry.id   AF-A0A6G0MF27-F1
#
_cell.length_a   1.000
_cell.length_b   1.000
_cell.length_c   1.000
_cell.angle_alpha   90.00
_cell.angle_beta   90.00
_cell.angle_gamma   90.00
#
_symmetry.space_group_name_H-M   'P 1'
#
loop_
_entity.id
_entity.type
_entity.pdbx_description
1 polymer ?
#
loop_
_entity_poly.entity_id
_entity_poly.type
_entity_poly.pdbx_seq_one_letter_code
_entity_poly.pdbx_strand_id
1 'polypeptide(L)'
;MAQYLREPLFVLDVDQHNDTHVQRYYYRDYSLPNGDIHETGCGGAMDDATAKTMLGHYARLHVLPVFMMLKHHEGHFNGVHHGDIAIKWHAEGDLDFTQANCRSHSWYEEVKAHIDYSQGLLAQVDYLNDDDATNTILIGAMERRARLDVIHDRLRLDTLDRDPYDIAILESGLEVEEERIHTLAGTGSYDAHPEPAHTTGGAHGSDQRSRISPQGYVVLSTLQRILNAINMDPELVSDRSKFRHLKAENTTAITGWLNQDHSSMRKPQFQGTSADFLPLMRWLTTHRAEMQSLLKYVPYPEIVAKMLPSELLLTWGALEVYDLEVATIRSVIQREDASVAAKEYCRTWLVACTIAEGTDRDRMLAKDPTRWQRLIGLYAAAPDCACPQDVREECWYVLHTLPHVVWAWKTTPWGGLPRSQLGAIFKAHPAVQLVRHRIVTDDAWGFTVQLPTGMTWEARMVAMAAGLAAPRRH
;
A
#
# COMPACT_ATOMS: atom_id res chain seq x y z
N MET A 1 11.64 -11.44 -4.03
CA MET A 1 11.74 -12.68 -3.24
C MET A 1 12.93 -13.53 -3.65
N ALA A 2 13.07 -13.94 -4.92
CA ALA A 2 14.27 -14.67 -5.39
C ALA A 2 15.59 -13.89 -5.18
N GLN A 3 15.60 -12.57 -5.39
CA GLN A 3 16.77 -11.71 -5.11
C GLN A 3 17.13 -11.68 -3.62
N TYR A 4 16.10 -11.55 -2.78
CA TYR A 4 16.23 -11.44 -1.34
C TYR A 4 16.74 -12.74 -0.72
N LEU A 5 16.20 -13.87 -1.19
CA LEU A 5 16.60 -15.19 -0.72
C LEU A 5 17.91 -15.65 -1.35
N ARG A 6 18.39 -14.98 -2.41
CA ARG A 6 19.51 -15.42 -3.26
C ARG A 6 19.33 -16.86 -3.76
N GLU A 7 18.08 -17.30 -3.97
CA GLU A 7 17.73 -18.65 -4.41
C GLU A 7 16.71 -18.60 -5.55
N PRO A 8 16.67 -19.61 -6.44
CA PRO A 8 15.64 -19.71 -7.45
C PRO A 8 14.26 -19.93 -6.81
N LEU A 9 13.26 -19.27 -7.40
CA LEU A 9 11.85 -19.36 -7.04
C LEU A 9 11.12 -20.16 -8.11
N PHE A 10 10.36 -21.17 -7.68
CA PHE A 10 9.56 -22.00 -8.57
C PHE A 10 8.09 -21.66 -8.40
N VAL A 11 7.42 -21.39 -9.51
CA VAL A 11 5.98 -21.18 -9.54
C VAL A 11 5.35 -22.40 -10.17
N LEU A 12 4.52 -23.11 -9.40
CA LEU A 12 3.62 -24.12 -9.89
C LEU A 12 2.38 -23.41 -10.43
N ASP A 13 2.32 -23.30 -11.74
CA ASP A 13 1.25 -22.65 -12.46
C ASP A 13 0.17 -23.66 -12.81
N VAL A 14 -0.95 -23.57 -12.10
CA VAL A 14 -2.07 -24.51 -12.19
C VAL A 14 -3.17 -23.89 -13.03
N ASP A 15 -3.50 -24.55 -14.13
CA ASP A 15 -4.55 -24.11 -15.04
C ASP A 15 -5.96 -24.48 -14.54
N GLN A 16 -6.97 -24.16 -15.33
CA GLN A 16 -8.37 -24.46 -15.03
C GLN A 16 -8.73 -25.96 -15.08
N HIS A 17 -7.88 -26.79 -15.67
CA HIS A 17 -8.01 -28.24 -15.76
C HIS A 17 -7.20 -28.98 -14.69
N ASN A 18 -6.55 -28.24 -13.77
CA ASN A 18 -5.57 -28.72 -12.80
C ASN A 18 -4.29 -29.29 -13.43
N ASP A 19 -4.01 -28.97 -14.68
CA ASP A 19 -2.70 -29.21 -15.28
C ASP A 19 -1.71 -28.20 -14.70
N THR A 20 -0.54 -28.71 -14.29
CA THR A 20 0.47 -27.91 -13.60
C THR A 20 1.71 -27.76 -14.46
N HIS A 21 2.10 -26.53 -14.73
CA HIS A 21 3.36 -26.19 -15.38
C HIS A 21 4.30 -25.50 -14.41
N VAL A 22 5.61 -25.69 -14.58
CA VAL A 22 6.60 -25.09 -13.69
C VAL A 22 7.20 -23.87 -14.37
N GLN A 23 7.21 -22.74 -13.67
CA GLN A 23 7.99 -21.57 -14.04
C GLN A 23 9.15 -21.42 -13.06
N ARG A 24 10.30 -20.96 -13.53
CA ARG A 24 11.48 -20.69 -12.70
C ARG A 24 11.85 -19.22 -12.82
N TYR A 25 12.03 -18.57 -11.67
CA TYR A 25 12.51 -17.19 -11.55
C TYR A 25 13.81 -17.20 -10.76
N TYR A 26 14.87 -16.59 -11.29
CA TYR A 26 16.22 -16.59 -10.72
C TYR A 26 16.97 -15.33 -11.14
N TYR A 27 18.19 -15.12 -10.67
CA TYR A 27 19.03 -13.99 -11.05
C TYR A 27 20.31 -14.48 -11.70
N ARG A 28 20.91 -13.64 -12.54
CA ARG A 28 22.17 -13.90 -13.22
C ARG A 28 22.96 -12.62 -13.41
N ASP A 29 24.26 -12.69 -13.23
CA ASP A 29 25.18 -11.59 -13.50
C ASP A 29 25.56 -11.51 -14.98
N TYR A 30 25.46 -10.30 -15.53
CA TYR A 30 25.88 -9.98 -16.89
C TYR A 30 27.01 -8.95 -16.86
N SER A 31 28.14 -9.28 -17.49
CA SER A 31 29.19 -8.30 -17.73
C SER A 31 28.77 -7.35 -18.86
N LEU A 32 28.64 -6.07 -18.52
CA LEU A 32 28.35 -5.00 -19.46
C LEU A 32 29.60 -4.64 -20.29
N PRO A 33 29.43 -4.05 -21.49
CA PRO A 33 30.57 -3.70 -22.35
C PRO A 33 31.57 -2.71 -21.73
N ASN A 34 31.16 -1.97 -20.70
CA ASN A 34 32.02 -1.05 -19.95
C ASN A 34 32.84 -1.73 -18.83
N GLY A 35 32.67 -3.05 -18.64
CA GLY A 35 33.35 -3.83 -17.61
C GLY A 35 32.56 -3.97 -16.30
N ASP A 36 31.42 -3.29 -16.16
CA ASP A 36 30.58 -3.40 -14.97
C ASP A 36 29.82 -4.74 -14.96
N ILE A 37 29.45 -5.21 -13.77
CA ILE A 37 28.60 -6.40 -13.59
C ILE A 37 27.19 -5.95 -13.24
N HIS A 38 26.21 -6.43 -13.99
CA HIS A 38 24.80 -6.14 -13.77
C HIS A 38 24.03 -7.43 -13.48
N GLU A 39 23.51 -7.54 -12.25
CA GLU A 39 22.61 -8.63 -11.86
C GLU A 39 21.22 -8.41 -12.51
N THR A 40 20.75 -9.39 -13.28
CA THR A 40 19.46 -9.33 -13.98
C THR A 40 18.55 -10.48 -13.57
N GLY A 41 17.30 -10.16 -13.27
CA GLY A 41 16.24 -11.14 -13.06
C GLY A 41 15.91 -11.90 -14.34
N CYS A 42 16.00 -13.23 -14.28
CA CYS A 42 15.66 -14.15 -15.36
C CYS A 42 14.42 -14.96 -14.96
N GLY A 43 13.53 -15.23 -15.91
CA GLY A 43 12.30 -15.96 -15.63
C GLY A 43 11.70 -16.61 -16.87
N GLY A 44 10.96 -17.70 -16.69
CA GLY A 44 10.23 -18.33 -17.77
C GLY A 44 9.60 -19.68 -17.41
N ALA A 45 8.71 -20.14 -18.29
CA ALA A 45 8.19 -21.49 -18.26
C ALA A 45 9.30 -22.51 -18.53
N MET A 46 9.24 -23.62 -17.82
CA MET A 46 10.16 -24.74 -17.93
C MET A 46 9.36 -25.97 -18.36
N ASP A 47 9.92 -26.75 -19.29
CA ASP A 47 9.29 -28.00 -19.69
C ASP A 47 9.33 -29.03 -18.54
N ASP A 48 8.35 -29.92 -18.53
CA ASP A 48 8.18 -30.88 -17.45
C ASP A 48 9.37 -31.82 -17.26
N ALA A 49 10.11 -32.15 -18.33
CA ALA A 49 11.26 -33.05 -18.25
C ALA A 49 12.44 -32.36 -17.55
N THR A 50 12.73 -31.12 -17.94
CA THR A 50 13.73 -30.28 -17.27
C THR A 50 13.34 -30.03 -15.82
N ALA A 51 12.08 -29.68 -15.56
CA ALA A 51 11.59 -29.44 -14.20
C ALA A 51 11.75 -30.67 -13.31
N LYS A 52 11.33 -31.86 -13.77
CA LYS A 52 11.49 -33.12 -13.03
C LYS A 52 12.95 -33.46 -12.76
N THR A 53 13.81 -33.26 -13.76
CA THR A 53 15.25 -33.52 -13.60
C THR A 53 15.84 -32.60 -12.53
N MET A 54 15.54 -31.30 -12.59
CA MET A 54 15.99 -30.32 -11.61
C MET A 54 15.53 -30.70 -10.20
N LEU A 55 14.22 -30.89 -10.02
CA LEU A 55 13.64 -31.25 -8.73
C LEU A 55 14.19 -32.57 -8.17
N GLY A 56 14.57 -33.50 -9.05
CA GLY A 56 15.30 -34.71 -8.67
C GLY A 56 16.65 -34.41 -8.01
N HIS A 57 17.45 -33.50 -8.57
CA HIS A 57 18.73 -33.10 -7.97
C HIS A 57 18.54 -32.36 -6.64
N TYR A 58 17.53 -31.50 -6.52
CA TYR A 58 17.16 -30.86 -5.26
C TYR A 58 16.82 -31.89 -4.18
N ALA A 59 15.97 -32.86 -4.52
CA ALA A 59 15.56 -33.91 -3.60
C ALA A 59 16.74 -34.80 -3.18
N ARG A 60 17.67 -35.13 -4.09
CA ARG A 60 18.84 -35.98 -3.82
C ARG A 60 19.86 -35.37 -2.85
N LEU A 61 19.89 -34.05 -2.71
CA LEU A 61 20.77 -33.34 -1.78
C LEU A 61 20.01 -32.67 -0.64
N HIS A 62 18.76 -33.08 -0.40
CA HIS A 62 17.92 -32.56 0.68
C HIS A 62 17.86 -31.02 0.67
N VAL A 63 17.62 -30.44 -0.50
CA VAL A 63 17.38 -29.01 -0.67
C VAL A 63 15.95 -28.83 -1.13
N LEU A 64 15.14 -28.11 -0.34
CA LEU A 64 13.82 -27.69 -0.78
C LEU A 64 13.93 -26.32 -1.43
N PRO A 65 13.66 -26.22 -2.74
CA PRO A 65 13.53 -24.92 -3.37
C PRO A 65 12.25 -24.23 -2.91
N VAL A 66 12.21 -22.91 -3.05
CA VAL A 66 11.05 -22.11 -2.68
C VAL A 66 9.97 -22.28 -3.74
N PHE A 67 8.83 -22.82 -3.34
CA PHE A 67 7.66 -22.96 -4.21
C PHE A 67 6.58 -21.94 -3.88
N MET A 68 5.99 -21.37 -4.93
CA MET A 68 4.70 -20.71 -4.90
C MET A 68 3.76 -21.44 -5.84
N MET A 69 2.48 -21.46 -5.51
CA MET A 69 1.45 -22.01 -6.37
C MET A 69 0.56 -20.89 -6.88
N LEU A 70 0.50 -20.72 -8.19
CA LEU A 70 -0.41 -19.82 -8.87
C LEU A 70 -1.58 -20.65 -9.39
N LYS A 71 -2.77 -20.41 -8.83
CA LYS A 71 -4.00 -20.97 -9.38
C LYS A 71 -4.74 -19.86 -10.08
N HIS A 72 -4.93 -20.00 -11.39
CA HIS A 72 -5.54 -18.96 -12.22
C HIS A 72 -6.93 -18.51 -11.74
N HIS A 73 -7.66 -19.37 -11.04
CA HIS A 73 -8.99 -19.08 -10.51
C HIS A 73 -8.99 -18.42 -9.11
N GLU A 74 -7.85 -18.36 -8.41
CA GLU A 74 -7.77 -17.84 -7.04
C GLU A 74 -7.22 -16.41 -6.96
N GLY A 75 -6.58 -15.90 -8.02
CA GLY A 75 -6.12 -14.50 -8.11
C GLY A 75 -5.03 -14.08 -7.10
N HIS A 76 -4.38 -15.05 -6.44
CA HIS A 76 -3.25 -14.86 -5.54
C HIS A 76 -2.30 -16.07 -5.58
N PHE A 77 -1.07 -15.88 -5.09
CA PHE A 77 -0.10 -16.97 -4.91
C PHE A 77 -0.32 -17.63 -3.55
N ASN A 78 -0.27 -18.96 -3.53
CA ASN A 78 -0.25 -19.75 -2.30
C ASN A 78 1.20 -20.16 -1.98
N GLY A 79 1.63 -19.97 -0.74
CA GLY A 79 2.89 -20.54 -0.25
C GLY A 79 2.76 -22.06 -0.06
N VAL A 80 3.84 -22.79 -0.33
CA VAL A 80 3.89 -24.24 -0.08
C VAL A 80 4.56 -24.50 1.26
N HIS A 81 3.83 -25.14 2.17
CA HIS A 81 4.39 -25.58 3.46
C HIS A 81 4.79 -27.06 3.35
N HIS A 82 6.08 -27.34 3.50
CA HIS A 82 6.63 -28.68 3.35
C HIS A 82 6.56 -29.52 4.65
N GLY A 83 6.17 -28.92 5.79
CA GLY A 83 6.07 -29.65 7.06
C GLY A 83 7.44 -30.02 7.65
N ASP A 84 7.46 -31.07 8.46
CA ASP A 84 8.64 -31.51 9.23
C ASP A 84 9.85 -31.85 8.35
N ILE A 85 9.64 -32.24 7.09
CA ILE A 85 10.74 -32.55 6.17
C ILE A 85 11.61 -31.33 5.90
N ALA A 86 11.04 -30.12 5.84
CA ALA A 86 11.81 -28.91 5.65
C ALA A 86 12.70 -28.59 6.83
N ILE A 87 12.20 -28.83 8.05
CA ILE A 87 12.97 -28.62 9.27
C ILE A 87 14.11 -29.64 9.34
N LYS A 88 13.84 -30.91 9.04
CA LYS A 88 14.88 -31.96 8.99
C LYS A 88 15.97 -31.63 7.97
N TRP A 89 15.58 -31.32 6.73
CA TRP A 89 16.54 -31.04 5.66
C TRP A 89 17.32 -29.74 5.87
N HIS A 90 16.75 -28.76 6.58
CA HIS A 90 17.48 -27.57 6.97
C HIS A 90 18.51 -27.86 8.07
N ALA A 91 18.17 -28.75 9.02
CA ALA A 91 19.03 -29.13 10.13
C ALA A 91 20.25 -29.97 9.70
N GLU A 92 20.11 -30.82 8.69
CA GLU A 92 21.21 -31.61 8.15
C GLU A 92 22.36 -30.71 7.68
N GLY A 93 23.58 -31.00 8.13
CA GLY A 93 24.78 -30.22 7.82
C GLY A 93 24.93 -28.92 8.62
N ASP A 94 23.97 -28.56 9.47
CA ASP A 94 24.00 -27.37 10.34
C ASP A 94 23.82 -27.78 11.81
N LEU A 95 24.95 -27.99 12.49
CA LEU A 95 24.95 -28.45 13.88
C LEU A 95 24.38 -27.40 14.84
N ASP A 96 24.66 -26.13 14.60
CA ASP A 96 24.23 -25.02 15.46
C ASP A 96 22.71 -24.86 15.39
N PHE A 97 22.14 -24.84 14.19
CA PHE A 97 20.68 -24.82 14.00
C PHE A 97 20.03 -26.05 14.62
N THR A 98 20.59 -27.24 14.37
CA THR A 98 20.05 -28.51 14.88
C THR A 98 19.95 -28.49 16.41
N GLN A 99 21.02 -28.10 17.09
CA GLN A 99 21.08 -28.08 18.55
C GLN A 99 20.18 -27.01 19.18
N ALA A 100 20.02 -25.86 18.52
CA ALA A 100 19.22 -24.75 18.99
C ALA A 100 17.71 -25.00 18.80
N ASN A 101 17.30 -25.63 17.69
CA ASN A 101 15.90 -25.62 17.26
C ASN A 101 15.23 -27.00 17.19
N CYS A 102 16.00 -28.10 17.11
CA CYS A 102 15.43 -29.39 16.67
C CYS A 102 15.33 -30.48 17.76
N ARG A 103 15.65 -30.19 19.03
CA ARG A 103 15.72 -31.19 20.12
C ARG A 103 14.44 -31.99 20.36
N SER A 104 13.27 -31.42 20.06
CA SER A 104 11.97 -32.06 20.23
C SER A 104 11.60 -33.04 19.13
N HIS A 105 12.36 -33.10 18.02
CA HIS A 105 12.07 -33.97 16.89
C HIS A 105 12.67 -35.37 17.08
N SER A 106 11.93 -36.40 16.67
CA SER A 106 12.33 -37.82 16.83
C SER A 106 13.61 -38.20 16.07
N TRP A 107 13.95 -37.46 15.01
CA TRP A 107 15.13 -37.66 14.16
C TRP A 107 16.38 -36.87 14.63
N TYR A 108 16.28 -36.12 15.73
CA TYR A 108 17.35 -35.22 16.20
C TYR A 108 18.71 -35.93 16.37
N GLU A 109 18.73 -37.08 17.06
CA GLU A 109 19.99 -37.82 17.30
C GLU A 109 20.54 -38.48 16.03
N GLU A 110 19.67 -38.87 15.10
CA GLU A 110 20.06 -39.41 13.79
C GLU A 110 20.80 -38.35 12.97
N VAL A 111 20.25 -37.12 12.90
CA VAL A 111 20.87 -36.01 12.15
C VAL A 111 22.21 -35.60 12.77
N LYS A 112 22.30 -35.52 14.10
CA LYS A 112 23.58 -35.23 14.78
C LYS A 112 24.65 -36.28 14.47
N ALA A 113 24.31 -37.56 14.61
CA ALA A 113 25.24 -38.64 14.30
C ALA A 113 25.68 -38.62 12.83
N HIS A 114 24.77 -38.26 11.91
CA HIS A 114 25.09 -38.12 10.51
C HIS A 114 26.04 -36.94 10.23
N ILE A 115 25.84 -35.79 10.89
CA ILE A 115 26.75 -34.64 10.79
C ILE A 115 28.16 -35.05 11.25
N ASP A 116 28.26 -35.65 12.44
CA ASP A 116 29.53 -36.08 13.02
C ASP A 116 30.27 -37.08 12.11
N TYR A 117 29.55 -38.03 11.52
CA TYR A 117 30.10 -38.99 10.56
C TYR A 117 30.64 -38.32 9.29
N SER A 118 29.88 -37.36 8.73
CA SER A 118 30.15 -36.81 7.41
C SER A 118 31.20 -35.69 7.41
N GLN A 119 31.35 -34.93 8.50
CA GLN A 119 32.32 -33.83 8.59
C GLN A 119 33.77 -34.26 8.28
N GLY A 120 34.17 -35.46 8.71
CA GLY A 120 35.53 -35.99 8.47
C GLY A 120 35.77 -36.53 7.06
N LEU A 121 34.71 -36.68 6.26
CA LEU A 121 34.76 -37.34 4.94
C LEU A 121 34.65 -36.35 3.78
N LEU A 122 34.22 -35.11 4.02
CA LEU A 122 33.97 -34.11 2.97
C LEU A 122 35.17 -33.88 2.05
N ALA A 123 36.40 -33.85 2.61
CA ALA A 123 37.62 -33.62 1.84
C ALA A 123 37.98 -34.76 0.87
N GLN A 124 37.33 -35.92 0.99
CA GLN A 124 37.60 -37.13 0.21
C GLN A 124 36.61 -37.31 -0.94
N VAL A 125 35.62 -36.41 -1.07
CA VAL A 125 34.50 -36.53 -1.98
C VAL A 125 34.57 -35.43 -3.04
N ASP A 126 34.41 -35.82 -4.31
CA ASP A 126 34.16 -34.87 -5.38
C ASP A 126 32.67 -34.51 -5.39
N TYR A 127 32.36 -33.28 -4.99
CA TYR A 127 30.98 -32.81 -4.85
C TYR A 127 30.21 -32.76 -6.18
N LEU A 128 30.89 -32.84 -7.34
CA LEU A 128 30.22 -32.90 -8.64
C LEU A 128 29.64 -34.28 -8.98
N ASN A 129 30.04 -35.35 -8.26
CA ASN A 129 29.51 -36.69 -8.49
C ASN A 129 28.12 -36.86 -7.87
N ASP A 130 27.11 -37.20 -8.70
CA ASP A 130 25.73 -37.42 -8.25
C ASP A 130 25.41 -38.90 -8.00
N ASP A 131 26.09 -39.48 -7.01
CA ASP A 131 25.84 -40.83 -6.51
C ASP A 131 25.44 -40.82 -5.02
N ASP A 132 24.80 -41.89 -4.57
CA ASP A 132 24.21 -41.95 -3.23
C ASP A 132 25.25 -41.87 -2.10
N ALA A 133 26.47 -42.38 -2.32
CA ALA A 133 27.52 -42.34 -1.31
C ALA A 133 28.05 -40.91 -1.15
N THR A 134 28.33 -40.25 -2.26
CA THR A 134 28.71 -38.83 -2.29
C THR A 134 27.62 -37.97 -1.67
N ASN A 135 26.36 -38.13 -2.10
CA ASN A 135 25.24 -37.30 -1.63
C ASN A 135 24.99 -37.46 -0.13
N THR A 136 25.12 -38.69 0.41
CA THR A 136 25.01 -38.94 1.87
C THR A 136 26.02 -38.09 2.63
N ILE A 137 27.28 -38.10 2.20
CA ILE A 137 28.34 -37.31 2.85
C ILE A 137 28.04 -35.80 2.75
N LEU A 138 27.64 -35.31 1.57
CA LEU A 138 27.32 -33.89 1.40
C LEU A 138 26.13 -33.44 2.27
N ILE A 139 25.10 -34.27 2.42
CA ILE A 139 23.93 -33.99 3.29
C ILE A 139 24.37 -33.80 4.74
N GLY A 140 25.23 -34.66 5.27
CA GLY A 140 25.70 -34.52 6.65
C GLY A 140 26.76 -33.44 6.86
N ALA A 141 27.56 -33.11 5.85
CA ALA A 141 28.73 -32.25 6.00
C ALA A 141 28.53 -30.78 5.59
N MET A 142 27.48 -30.46 4.83
CA MET A 142 27.27 -29.12 4.28
C MET A 142 25.88 -28.61 4.63
N GLU A 143 25.79 -27.35 5.06
CA GLU A 143 24.52 -26.65 5.23
C GLU A 143 23.70 -26.65 3.94
N ARG A 144 22.36 -26.60 4.07
CA ARG A 144 21.43 -26.61 2.94
C ARG A 144 21.79 -25.61 1.83
N ARG A 145 22.22 -24.40 2.18
CA ARG A 145 22.60 -23.36 1.21
C ARG A 145 23.85 -23.73 0.40
N ALA A 146 24.84 -24.34 1.04
CA ALA A 146 26.03 -24.80 0.34
C ALA A 146 25.70 -25.99 -0.58
N ARG A 147 24.76 -26.87 -0.17
CA ARG A 147 24.26 -27.95 -1.04
C ARG A 147 23.50 -27.43 -2.26
N LEU A 148 22.81 -26.29 -2.14
CA LEU A 148 22.16 -25.63 -3.26
C LEU A 148 23.17 -25.18 -4.33
N ASP A 149 24.32 -24.63 -3.92
CA ASP A 149 25.37 -24.24 -4.87
C ASP A 149 25.94 -25.48 -5.59
N VAL A 150 26.11 -26.61 -4.88
CA VAL A 150 26.52 -27.90 -5.50
C VAL A 150 25.51 -28.35 -6.56
N ILE A 151 24.20 -28.25 -6.28
CA ILE A 151 23.16 -28.58 -7.26
C ILE A 151 23.28 -27.67 -8.50
N HIS A 152 23.50 -26.37 -8.29
CA HIS A 152 23.67 -25.41 -9.38
C HIS A 152 24.89 -25.74 -10.22
N ASP A 153 26.04 -26.04 -9.61
CA ASP A 153 27.25 -26.46 -10.31
C ASP A 153 27.02 -27.72 -11.16
N ARG A 154 26.37 -28.74 -10.59
CA ARG A 154 26.04 -29.99 -11.29
C ARG A 154 25.12 -29.75 -12.50
N LEU A 155 24.18 -28.83 -12.36
CA LEU A 155 23.24 -28.44 -13.41
C LEU A 155 23.77 -27.34 -14.35
N ARG A 156 25.00 -26.84 -14.11
CA ARG A 156 25.60 -25.70 -14.83
C ARG A 156 24.72 -24.45 -14.79
N LEU A 157 24.15 -24.18 -13.63
CA LEU A 157 23.37 -22.98 -13.34
C LEU A 157 24.27 -21.98 -12.62
N ASP A 158 23.98 -20.69 -12.81
CA ASP A 158 24.68 -19.64 -12.09
C ASP A 158 24.38 -19.73 -10.57
N THR A 159 25.39 -19.53 -9.76
CA THR A 159 25.29 -19.39 -8.30
C THR A 159 25.16 -17.91 -7.94
N LEU A 160 24.24 -17.60 -7.03
CA LEU A 160 24.14 -16.25 -6.47
C LEU A 160 24.99 -16.14 -5.23
N ASP A 161 25.43 -14.92 -4.93
CA ASP A 161 26.18 -14.62 -3.72
C ASP A 161 25.41 -15.06 -2.47
N ARG A 162 26.14 -15.57 -1.48
CA ARG A 162 25.63 -16.03 -0.19
C ARG A 162 25.33 -14.86 0.75
N ASP A 163 25.90 -13.68 0.47
CA ASP A 163 25.66 -12.51 1.28
C ASP A 163 24.18 -12.07 1.18
N PRO A 164 23.44 -12.05 2.30
CA PRO A 164 22.07 -11.57 2.32
C PRO A 164 22.05 -10.12 1.83
N TYR A 165 21.06 -9.79 1.01
CA TYR A 165 20.91 -8.43 0.50
C TYR A 165 20.66 -7.48 1.69
N ASP A 166 21.57 -6.53 1.91
CA ASP A 166 21.43 -5.56 3.01
C ASP A 166 20.23 -4.64 2.75
N ILE A 167 19.16 -4.85 3.52
CA ILE A 167 17.92 -4.08 3.42
C ILE A 167 18.19 -2.58 3.66
N ALA A 168 19.20 -2.24 4.48
CA ALA A 168 19.53 -0.84 4.76
C ALA A 168 20.06 -0.10 3.52
N ILE A 169 20.70 -0.82 2.58
CA ILE A 169 21.12 -0.27 1.29
C ILE A 169 19.90 0.02 0.40
N LEU A 170 18.87 -0.84 0.46
CA LEU A 170 17.60 -0.62 -0.23
C LEU A 170 16.85 0.58 0.35
N GLU A 171 16.76 0.70 1.68
CA GLU A 171 16.08 1.83 2.32
C GLU A 171 16.75 3.17 1.96
N SER A 172 18.06 3.27 2.12
CA SER A 172 18.81 4.49 1.77
C SER A 172 18.85 4.77 0.26
N GLY A 173 18.96 3.73 -0.57
CA GLY A 173 18.94 3.86 -2.03
C GLY A 173 17.57 4.21 -2.59
N LEU A 174 16.49 3.73 -1.97
CA LEU A 174 15.12 4.04 -2.37
C LEU A 174 14.76 5.50 -2.10
N GLU A 175 15.18 6.07 -0.97
CA GLU A 175 14.99 7.50 -0.68
C GLU A 175 15.68 8.39 -1.72
N VAL A 176 16.94 8.09 -2.03
CA VAL A 176 17.74 8.83 -3.03
C VAL A 176 17.14 8.68 -4.43
N GLU A 177 16.72 7.47 -4.81
CA GLU A 177 16.13 7.22 -6.13
C GLU A 177 14.72 7.80 -6.23
N GLU A 178 13.94 7.82 -5.15
CA GLU A 178 12.65 8.49 -5.05
C GLU A 178 12.82 10.01 -5.24
N GLU A 179 13.76 10.64 -4.54
CA GLU A 179 14.10 12.05 -4.72
C GLU A 179 14.53 12.36 -6.16
N ARG A 180 15.32 11.46 -6.76
CA ARG A 180 15.76 11.57 -8.16
C ARG A 180 14.58 11.49 -9.13
N ILE A 181 13.65 10.54 -8.92
CA ILE A 181 12.43 10.37 -9.75
C ILE A 181 11.50 11.58 -9.59
N HIS A 182 11.33 12.09 -8.36
CA HIS A 182 10.55 13.31 -8.12
C HIS A 182 11.13 14.52 -8.84
N THR A 183 12.46 14.66 -8.81
CA THR A 183 13.17 15.75 -9.50
C THR A 183 12.99 15.64 -11.03
N LEU A 184 13.13 14.43 -11.58
CA LEU A 184 12.98 14.16 -13.02
C LEU A 184 11.52 14.24 -13.50
N ALA A 185 10.54 13.96 -12.65
CA ALA A 185 9.11 14.05 -12.95
C ALA A 185 8.60 15.50 -13.06
N GLY A 186 9.47 16.50 -12.90
CA GLY A 186 9.13 17.91 -13.15
C GLY A 186 8.30 18.56 -12.03
N THR A 187 8.23 17.97 -10.84
CA THR A 187 7.78 18.68 -9.64
C THR A 187 8.88 19.64 -9.22
N GLY A 188 8.89 20.82 -9.83
CA GLY A 188 9.79 21.90 -9.46
C GLY A 188 9.76 22.11 -7.94
N SER A 189 10.95 22.15 -7.36
CA SER A 189 11.22 22.50 -5.97
C SER A 189 10.36 23.70 -5.58
N TYR A 190 9.32 23.42 -4.81
CA TYR A 190 8.54 24.42 -4.10
C TYR A 190 8.79 24.11 -2.64
N ASP A 191 9.53 24.98 -1.97
CA ASP A 191 9.76 24.89 -0.53
C ASP A 191 8.41 24.74 0.16
N ALA A 192 8.16 23.53 0.65
CA ALA A 192 6.99 23.20 1.44
C ALA A 192 7.16 23.85 2.80
N HIS A 193 6.83 25.13 2.91
CA HIS A 193 6.53 25.69 4.21
C HIS A 193 5.24 25.04 4.72
N PRO A 194 5.27 24.41 5.91
CA PRO A 194 4.10 23.79 6.49
C PRO A 194 3.00 24.85 6.63
N GLU A 195 1.77 24.49 6.28
CA GLU A 195 0.64 25.40 6.40
C GLU A 195 0.61 26.02 7.80
N PRO A 196 0.38 27.34 7.92
CA PRO A 196 0.18 27.95 9.21
C PRO A 196 -1.03 27.29 9.85
N ALA A 197 -0.79 26.62 10.98
CA ALA A 197 -1.83 26.08 11.82
C ALA A 197 -2.87 27.18 12.06
N HIS A 198 -4.09 26.98 11.57
CA HIS A 198 -5.22 27.78 11.99
C HIS A 198 -5.42 27.51 13.50
N THR A 199 -4.79 28.35 14.32
CA THR A 199 -5.07 28.47 15.75
C THR A 199 -6.45 29.09 15.91
N THR A 200 -7.46 28.23 15.93
CA THR A 200 -8.75 28.52 16.55
C THR A 200 -9.19 27.29 17.35
N GLY A 201 -8.89 27.34 18.65
CA GLY A 201 -9.69 26.75 19.73
C GLY A 201 -9.84 25.23 19.78
N GLY A 202 -9.01 24.58 20.60
CA GLY A 202 -9.27 23.22 21.08
C GLY A 202 -7.98 22.42 21.23
N ALA A 203 -7.48 22.32 22.45
CA ALA A 203 -6.35 21.46 22.80
C ALA A 203 -6.74 19.97 22.67
N HIS A 204 -6.68 19.41 21.46
CA HIS A 204 -6.73 17.97 21.22
C HIS A 204 -5.73 17.57 20.14
N GLY A 205 -4.44 17.67 20.49
CA GLY A 205 -3.36 17.05 19.74
C GLY A 205 -3.27 15.57 20.05
N SER A 206 -3.83 14.73 19.19
CA SER A 206 -3.27 13.41 18.88
C SER A 206 -3.83 12.97 17.52
N ASP A 207 -2.97 12.51 16.61
CA ASP A 207 -3.32 11.83 15.34
C ASP A 207 -3.95 10.43 15.65
N GLN A 208 -4.87 10.38 16.63
CA GLN A 208 -5.41 9.16 17.22
C GLN A 208 -6.78 8.85 16.62
N ARG A 209 -6.88 7.65 16.05
CA ARG A 209 -8.10 7.03 15.54
C ARG A 209 -8.76 6.19 16.62
N SER A 210 -10.05 5.91 16.44
CA SER A 210 -10.73 4.87 17.20
C SER A 210 -10.07 3.52 16.93
N ARG A 211 -9.78 2.78 17.99
CA ARG A 211 -9.21 1.43 17.91
C ARG A 211 -10.23 0.47 17.32
N ILE A 212 -9.75 -0.50 16.55
CA ILE A 212 -10.56 -1.63 16.12
C ILE A 212 -10.52 -2.77 17.13
N SER A 213 -11.62 -3.50 17.27
CA SER A 213 -11.64 -4.76 18.02
C SER A 213 -10.91 -5.90 17.26
N PRO A 214 -10.68 -7.07 17.88
CA PRO A 214 -10.22 -8.27 17.16
C PRO A 214 -11.14 -8.66 15.99
N GLN A 215 -12.45 -8.45 16.13
CA GLN A 215 -13.44 -8.67 15.07
C GLN A 215 -13.37 -7.60 13.99
N GLY A 216 -12.66 -6.50 14.22
CA GLY A 216 -12.33 -5.46 13.25
C GLY A 216 -11.28 -5.90 12.24
N TYR A 217 -10.37 -6.83 12.54
CA TYR A 217 -9.28 -7.24 11.63
C TYR A 217 -9.79 -7.84 10.31
N VAL A 218 -9.42 -7.24 9.17
CA VAL A 218 -9.87 -7.67 7.84
C VAL A 218 -8.67 -7.91 6.94
N VAL A 219 -8.71 -8.93 6.10
CA VAL A 219 -7.68 -9.16 5.06
C VAL A 219 -7.94 -8.26 3.85
N LEU A 220 -6.86 -7.83 3.18
CA LEU A 220 -6.91 -6.88 2.06
C LEU A 220 -7.97 -7.25 1.00
N SER A 221 -7.94 -8.49 0.52
CA SER A 221 -8.84 -8.98 -0.53
C SER A 221 -10.32 -8.95 -0.11
N THR A 222 -10.61 -9.20 1.17
CA THR A 222 -11.98 -9.09 1.71
C THR A 222 -12.43 -7.63 1.77
N LEU A 223 -11.60 -6.71 2.28
CA LEU A 223 -11.99 -5.29 2.30
C LEU A 223 -12.17 -4.75 0.89
N GLN A 224 -11.30 -5.12 -0.04
CA GLN A 224 -11.42 -4.74 -1.44
C GLN A 224 -12.74 -5.23 -2.07
N ARG A 225 -13.11 -6.50 -1.87
CA ARG A 225 -14.38 -7.05 -2.37
C ARG A 225 -15.59 -6.34 -1.77
N ILE A 226 -15.55 -6.04 -0.47
CA ILE A 226 -16.59 -5.25 0.21
C ILE A 226 -16.73 -3.87 -0.45
N LEU A 227 -15.62 -3.15 -0.64
CA LEU A 227 -15.61 -1.80 -1.22
C LEU A 227 -15.99 -1.76 -2.71
N ASN A 228 -15.89 -2.88 -3.42
CA ASN A 228 -16.31 -3.02 -4.82
C ASN A 228 -17.77 -3.46 -4.99
N ALA A 229 -18.49 -3.74 -3.90
CA ALA A 229 -19.88 -4.19 -3.99
C ALA A 229 -20.81 -3.05 -4.44
N ILE A 230 -21.70 -3.33 -5.39
CA ILE A 230 -22.54 -2.32 -6.06
C ILE A 230 -23.57 -1.68 -5.12
N ASN A 231 -24.12 -2.41 -4.14
CA ASN A 231 -25.25 -1.92 -3.35
C ASN A 231 -25.01 -1.79 -1.84
N MET A 232 -23.83 -2.13 -1.32
CA MET A 232 -23.50 -2.16 0.11
C MET A 232 -24.58 -2.76 1.03
N ASP A 233 -25.53 -3.49 0.46
CA ASP A 233 -26.53 -4.23 1.19
C ASP A 233 -25.81 -5.42 1.81
N PRO A 234 -25.77 -5.53 3.15
CA PRO A 234 -25.16 -6.67 3.79
C PRO A 234 -25.69 -8.01 3.25
N GLU A 235 -26.91 -8.10 2.74
CA GLU A 235 -27.42 -9.36 2.18
C GLU A 235 -26.89 -9.69 0.78
N LEU A 236 -26.37 -8.69 0.05
CA LEU A 236 -25.87 -8.83 -1.32
C LEU A 236 -24.34 -8.88 -1.42
N VAL A 237 -23.63 -8.62 -0.31
CA VAL A 237 -22.16 -8.63 -0.24
C VAL A 237 -21.66 -10.04 0.07
N SER A 238 -20.72 -10.58 -0.74
CA SER A 238 -20.14 -11.92 -0.54
C SER A 238 -19.54 -12.11 0.87
N ASP A 239 -18.97 -11.05 1.44
CA ASP A 239 -18.37 -11.02 2.79
C ASP A 239 -19.27 -10.35 3.83
N ARG A 240 -20.58 -10.61 3.76
CA ARG A 240 -21.61 -9.95 4.59
C ARG A 240 -21.33 -9.87 6.09
N SER A 241 -20.87 -10.97 6.69
CA SER A 241 -20.60 -11.04 8.13
C SER A 241 -19.48 -10.09 8.50
N LYS A 242 -18.44 -10.05 7.65
CA LYS A 242 -17.31 -9.16 7.86
C LYS A 242 -17.70 -7.71 7.64
N PHE A 243 -18.45 -7.41 6.59
CA PHE A 243 -18.96 -6.06 6.36
C PHE A 243 -19.77 -5.54 7.55
N ARG A 244 -20.65 -6.36 8.15
CA ARG A 244 -21.39 -5.99 9.36
C ARG A 244 -20.48 -5.65 10.54
N HIS A 245 -19.41 -6.42 10.76
CA HIS A 245 -18.43 -6.11 11.81
C HIS A 245 -17.73 -4.77 11.54
N LEU A 246 -17.25 -4.53 10.32
CA LEU A 246 -16.57 -3.27 9.99
C LEU A 246 -17.49 -2.05 10.10
N LYS A 247 -18.77 -2.21 9.70
CA LYS A 247 -19.80 -1.20 9.93
C LYS A 247 -20.02 -0.96 11.41
N ALA A 248 -20.07 -2.01 12.24
CA ALA A 248 -20.21 -1.89 13.68
C ALA A 248 -19.03 -1.13 14.33
N GLU A 249 -17.78 -1.40 13.91
CA GLU A 249 -16.60 -0.63 14.36
C GLU A 249 -16.76 0.87 14.07
N ASN A 250 -17.16 1.23 12.84
CA ASN A 250 -17.42 2.62 12.48
C ASN A 250 -18.60 3.21 13.26
N THR A 251 -19.70 2.48 13.45
CA THR A 251 -20.84 2.93 14.24
C THR A 251 -20.43 3.24 15.68
N THR A 252 -19.68 2.34 16.33
CA THR A 252 -19.15 2.57 17.68
C THR A 252 -18.24 3.79 17.73
N ALA A 253 -17.36 3.96 16.74
CA ALA A 253 -16.50 5.13 16.63
C ALA A 253 -17.31 6.43 16.45
N ILE A 254 -18.31 6.45 15.56
CA ILE A 254 -19.17 7.62 15.33
C ILE A 254 -19.92 7.99 16.62
N THR A 255 -20.50 7.01 17.33
CA THR A 255 -21.16 7.25 18.62
C THR A 255 -20.18 7.81 19.66
N GLY A 256 -18.98 7.24 19.74
CA GLY A 256 -17.92 7.74 20.62
C GLY A 256 -17.53 9.18 20.32
N TRP A 257 -17.35 9.51 19.04
CA TRP A 257 -17.03 10.86 18.55
C TRP A 257 -18.17 11.85 18.83
N LEU A 258 -19.43 11.47 18.61
CA LEU A 258 -20.58 12.33 18.91
C LEU A 258 -20.69 12.68 20.40
N ASN A 259 -20.28 11.77 21.27
CA ASN A 259 -20.24 11.97 22.73
C ASN A 259 -19.03 12.79 23.20
N GLN A 260 -18.01 13.00 22.36
CA GLN A 260 -16.92 13.91 22.68
C GLN A 260 -17.41 15.36 22.65
N ASP A 261 -16.84 16.18 23.54
CA ASP A 261 -17.22 17.58 23.72
C ASP A 261 -16.68 18.42 22.54
N HIS A 262 -17.42 18.39 21.45
CA HIS A 262 -17.19 19.24 20.28
C HIS A 262 -18.13 20.43 20.41
N SER A 263 -17.58 21.59 20.77
CA SER A 263 -18.16 22.95 20.72
C SER A 263 -19.68 23.05 20.50
N SER A 264 -20.43 23.53 21.51
CA SER A 264 -21.73 24.26 21.52
C SER A 264 -22.84 23.99 20.48
N MET A 265 -22.73 22.99 19.59
CA MET A 265 -23.64 22.77 18.47
C MET A 265 -24.56 21.58 18.74
N ARG A 266 -25.82 21.72 18.31
CA ARG A 266 -26.86 20.72 18.52
C ARG A 266 -26.70 19.60 17.48
N LYS A 267 -25.95 18.57 17.82
CA LYS A 267 -25.66 17.41 16.95
C LYS A 267 -26.93 16.56 16.70
N PRO A 268 -27.09 15.95 15.51
CA PRO A 268 -28.14 14.96 15.26
C PRO A 268 -28.03 13.76 16.21
N GLN A 269 -29.18 13.16 16.56
CA GLN A 269 -29.17 11.88 17.26
C GLN A 269 -28.72 10.77 16.31
N PHE A 270 -27.84 9.90 16.80
CA PHE A 270 -27.33 8.75 16.05
C PHE A 270 -27.37 7.51 16.94
N GLN A 271 -28.15 6.52 16.52
CA GLN A 271 -28.31 5.22 17.18
C GLN A 271 -27.63 4.10 16.39
N GLY A 272 -26.91 4.42 15.31
CA GLY A 272 -26.16 3.44 14.53
C GLY A 272 -26.97 2.73 13.44
N THR A 273 -28.14 3.27 13.09
CA THR A 273 -29.04 2.67 12.11
C THR A 273 -28.83 3.27 10.72
N SER A 274 -29.27 2.58 9.67
CA SER A 274 -29.24 3.20 8.33
C SER A 274 -30.16 4.43 8.24
N ALA A 275 -31.18 4.53 9.11
CA ALA A 275 -32.15 5.62 9.12
C ALA A 275 -31.58 6.93 9.69
N ASP A 276 -30.65 6.85 10.65
CA ASP A 276 -30.00 8.03 11.26
C ASP A 276 -28.66 8.40 10.62
N PHE A 277 -28.03 7.47 9.87
CA PHE A 277 -26.77 7.72 9.18
C PHE A 277 -26.88 8.84 8.14
N LEU A 278 -27.85 8.79 7.22
CA LEU A 278 -27.97 9.82 6.18
C LEU A 278 -28.27 11.23 6.73
N PRO A 279 -29.20 11.41 7.70
CA PRO A 279 -29.38 12.70 8.37
C PRO A 279 -28.09 13.23 9.01
N LEU A 280 -27.31 12.38 9.68
CA LEU A 280 -26.02 12.75 10.25
C LEU A 280 -25.04 13.23 9.17
N MET A 281 -24.89 12.45 8.09
CA MET A 281 -23.96 12.81 7.01
C MET A 281 -24.37 14.11 6.30
N ARG A 282 -25.67 14.36 6.09
CA ARG A 282 -26.16 15.65 5.57
C ARG A 282 -25.83 16.82 6.48
N TRP A 283 -26.00 16.65 7.80
CA TRP A 283 -25.59 17.66 8.76
C TRP A 283 -24.08 17.90 8.72
N LEU A 284 -23.26 16.84 8.63
CA LEU A 284 -21.80 16.96 8.52
C LEU A 284 -21.37 17.67 7.23
N THR A 285 -22.08 17.51 6.11
CA THR A 285 -21.75 18.28 4.89
C THR A 285 -21.90 19.79 5.06
N THR A 286 -22.77 20.25 5.95
CA THR A 286 -22.87 21.69 6.29
C THR A 286 -21.91 22.11 7.41
N HIS A 287 -21.28 21.15 8.08
CA HIS A 287 -20.33 21.32 9.19
C HIS A 287 -19.00 20.64 8.82
N ARG A 288 -18.28 21.25 7.89
CA ARG A 288 -17.19 20.59 7.15
C ARG A 288 -15.98 20.24 8.03
N ALA A 289 -15.67 21.08 9.02
CA ALA A 289 -14.61 20.78 9.99
C ALA A 289 -14.94 19.53 10.80
N GLU A 290 -16.20 19.35 11.16
CA GLU A 290 -16.76 18.21 11.87
C GLU A 290 -16.75 16.95 10.99
N MET A 291 -17.10 17.07 9.71
CA MET A 291 -16.98 15.98 8.73
C MET A 291 -15.54 15.46 8.64
N GLN A 292 -14.58 16.37 8.50
CA GLN A 292 -13.16 16.02 8.44
C GLN A 292 -12.66 15.43 9.77
N SER A 293 -13.10 15.97 10.91
CA SER A 293 -12.78 15.45 12.24
C SER A 293 -13.28 14.03 12.43
N LEU A 294 -14.53 13.75 12.04
CA LEU A 294 -15.10 12.41 12.11
C LEU A 294 -14.33 11.41 11.25
N LEU A 295 -14.04 11.76 9.99
CA LEU A 295 -13.32 10.87 9.07
C LEU A 295 -11.87 10.61 9.48
N LYS A 296 -11.25 11.57 10.15
CA LYS A 296 -9.95 11.38 10.82
C LYS A 296 -10.04 10.47 12.04
N TYR A 297 -11.21 10.37 12.69
CA TYR A 297 -11.40 9.57 13.90
C TYR A 297 -11.82 8.12 13.63
N VAL A 298 -12.71 7.86 12.66
CA VAL A 298 -13.22 6.51 12.38
C VAL A 298 -12.11 5.55 11.88
N PRO A 299 -12.21 4.24 12.14
CA PRO A 299 -11.20 3.28 11.72
C PRO A 299 -11.26 2.97 10.22
N TYR A 300 -12.46 2.84 9.64
CA TYR A 300 -12.66 2.51 8.21
C TYR A 300 -13.36 3.65 7.46
N PRO A 301 -12.69 4.79 7.24
CA PRO A 301 -13.28 5.94 6.55
C PRO A 301 -13.71 5.62 5.10
N GLU A 302 -13.06 4.65 4.44
CA GLU A 302 -13.44 4.20 3.09
C GLU A 302 -14.85 3.61 3.07
N ILE A 303 -15.23 2.88 4.14
CA ILE A 303 -16.57 2.30 4.28
C ILE A 303 -17.61 3.40 4.51
N VAL A 304 -17.28 4.43 5.30
CA VAL A 304 -18.18 5.57 5.51
C VAL A 304 -18.47 6.24 4.17
N ALA A 305 -17.43 6.52 3.38
CA ALA A 305 -17.56 7.16 2.08
C ALA A 305 -18.36 6.31 1.09
N LYS A 306 -18.09 5.01 1.01
CA LYS A 306 -18.80 4.04 0.16
C LYS A 306 -20.28 3.91 0.53
N MET A 307 -20.66 4.20 1.77
CA MET A 307 -22.07 4.21 2.21
C MET A 307 -22.81 5.51 1.87
N LEU A 308 -22.13 6.53 1.34
CA LEU A 308 -22.78 7.78 0.97
C LEU A 308 -23.47 7.65 -0.40
N PRO A 309 -24.69 8.20 -0.56
CA PRO A 309 -25.26 8.41 -1.87
C PRO A 309 -24.33 9.27 -2.72
N SER A 310 -24.19 8.92 -4.01
CA SER A 310 -23.32 9.64 -4.95
C SER A 310 -23.57 11.15 -4.95
N GLU A 311 -24.84 11.58 -4.95
CA GLU A 311 -25.21 13.00 -4.89
C GLU A 311 -24.64 13.72 -3.64
N LEU A 312 -24.65 13.06 -2.49
CA LEU A 312 -24.15 13.64 -1.24
C LEU A 312 -22.62 13.68 -1.24
N LEU A 313 -21.96 12.64 -1.77
CA LEU A 313 -20.51 12.61 -1.95
C LEU A 313 -20.03 13.73 -2.87
N LEU A 314 -20.70 13.93 -4.01
CA LEU A 314 -20.37 14.99 -4.96
C LEU A 314 -20.61 16.38 -4.38
N THR A 315 -21.71 16.56 -3.63
CA THR A 315 -21.98 17.81 -2.92
C THR A 315 -20.88 18.12 -1.91
N TRP A 316 -20.46 17.12 -1.12
CA TRP A 316 -19.36 17.29 -0.18
C TRP A 316 -18.05 17.60 -0.89
N GLY A 317 -17.70 16.86 -1.95
CA GLY A 317 -16.51 17.11 -2.75
C GLY A 317 -16.47 18.54 -3.32
N ALA A 318 -17.58 19.05 -3.85
CA ALA A 318 -17.69 20.43 -4.34
C ALA A 318 -17.43 21.47 -3.23
N LEU A 319 -17.89 21.20 -2.01
CA LEU A 319 -17.63 22.07 -0.87
C LEU A 319 -16.17 22.01 -0.40
N GLU A 320 -15.54 20.85 -0.46
CA GLU A 320 -14.10 20.69 -0.19
C GLU A 320 -13.24 21.46 -1.19
N VAL A 321 -13.64 21.49 -2.47
CA VAL A 321 -12.97 22.31 -3.50
C VAL A 321 -13.10 23.79 -3.16
N TYR A 322 -14.32 24.24 -2.87
CA TYR A 322 -14.58 25.63 -2.54
C TYR A 322 -13.77 26.11 -1.33
N ASP A 323 -13.69 25.30 -0.27
CA ASP A 323 -12.87 25.63 0.90
C ASP A 323 -11.38 25.75 0.55
N LEU A 324 -10.88 24.83 -0.28
CA LEU A 324 -9.50 24.87 -0.77
C LEU A 324 -9.23 26.12 -1.62
N GLU A 325 -10.14 26.47 -2.52
CA GLU A 325 -10.04 27.66 -3.38
C GLU A 325 -10.01 28.94 -2.52
N VAL A 326 -10.93 29.07 -1.57
CA VAL A 326 -10.99 30.22 -0.66
C VAL A 326 -9.75 30.31 0.22
N ALA A 327 -9.28 29.19 0.78
CA ALA A 327 -8.07 29.14 1.59
C ALA A 327 -6.83 29.52 0.76
N THR A 328 -6.75 29.06 -0.48
CA THR A 328 -5.66 29.37 -1.40
C THR A 328 -5.64 30.85 -1.76
N ILE A 329 -6.79 31.45 -2.08
CA ILE A 329 -6.91 32.90 -2.33
C ILE A 329 -6.44 33.70 -1.10
N ARG A 330 -6.85 33.28 0.11
CA ARG A 330 -6.40 33.90 1.36
C ARG A 330 -4.89 33.77 1.56
N SER A 331 -4.32 32.61 1.28
CA SER A 331 -2.89 32.35 1.38
C SER A 331 -2.08 33.30 0.51
N VAL A 332 -2.47 33.48 -0.76
CA VAL A 332 -1.79 34.41 -1.68
C VAL A 332 -1.81 35.86 -1.18
N ILE A 333 -2.87 36.29 -0.48
CA ILE A 333 -2.92 37.64 0.12
C ILE A 333 -1.82 37.83 1.18
N GLN A 334 -1.50 36.78 1.93
CA GLN A 334 -0.52 36.80 3.02
C GLN A 334 0.92 36.57 2.55
N ARG A 335 1.13 36.09 1.33
CA ARG A 335 2.45 35.78 0.79
C ARG A 335 3.30 37.04 0.59
N GLU A 336 4.55 37.03 1.06
CA GLU A 336 5.45 38.18 0.93
C GLU A 336 5.88 38.43 -0.52
N ASP A 337 6.13 37.36 -1.27
CA ASP A 337 6.58 37.35 -2.67
C ASP A 337 5.49 37.69 -3.70
N ALA A 338 4.21 37.70 -3.28
CA ALA A 338 3.11 38.08 -4.16
C ALA A 338 3.07 39.59 -4.43
N SER A 339 2.90 39.96 -5.70
CA SER A 339 2.81 41.36 -6.15
C SER A 339 1.62 42.10 -5.52
N VAL A 340 1.72 43.43 -5.38
CA VAL A 340 0.62 44.27 -4.86
C VAL A 340 -0.66 44.09 -5.68
N ALA A 341 -0.52 44.04 -7.01
CA ALA A 341 -1.64 43.81 -7.92
C ALA A 341 -2.30 42.44 -7.73
N ALA A 342 -1.52 41.37 -7.49
CA ALA A 342 -2.06 40.05 -7.18
C ALA A 342 -2.81 40.05 -5.84
N LYS A 343 -2.27 40.69 -4.81
CA LYS A 343 -2.91 40.79 -3.49
C LYS A 343 -4.22 41.56 -3.54
N GLU A 344 -4.26 42.69 -4.25
CA GLU A 344 -5.50 43.45 -4.46
C GLU A 344 -6.54 42.66 -5.23
N TYR A 345 -6.12 41.98 -6.32
CA TYR A 345 -6.99 41.10 -7.09
C TYR A 345 -7.60 39.99 -6.22
N CYS A 346 -6.77 39.30 -5.41
CA CYS A 346 -7.23 38.27 -4.48
C CYS A 346 -8.19 38.82 -3.42
N ARG A 347 -7.96 40.02 -2.86
CA ARG A 347 -8.88 40.64 -1.89
C ARG A 347 -10.25 40.91 -2.50
N THR A 348 -10.30 41.50 -3.70
CA THR A 348 -11.57 41.76 -4.40
C THR A 348 -12.28 40.46 -4.76
N TRP A 349 -11.54 39.46 -5.23
CA TRP A 349 -12.10 38.16 -5.56
C TRP A 349 -12.64 37.44 -4.32
N LEU A 350 -11.87 37.40 -3.23
CA LEU A 350 -12.27 36.79 -1.97
C LEU A 350 -13.58 37.39 -1.46
N VAL A 351 -13.68 38.73 -1.41
CA VAL A 351 -14.92 39.41 -1.01
C VAL A 351 -16.08 38.98 -1.91
N ALA A 352 -15.87 38.87 -3.22
CA ALA A 352 -16.91 38.51 -4.18
C ALA A 352 -17.38 37.06 -4.08
N CYS A 353 -16.50 36.12 -3.69
CA CYS A 353 -16.82 34.70 -3.58
C CYS A 353 -17.13 34.25 -2.14
N THR A 354 -17.27 35.15 -1.17
CA THR A 354 -17.68 34.83 0.20
C THR A 354 -18.86 35.68 0.69
N ILE A 355 -19.63 36.29 -0.22
CA ILE A 355 -20.71 37.24 0.13
C ILE A 355 -21.84 36.53 0.89
N ALA A 356 -22.17 35.31 0.49
CA ALA A 356 -23.30 34.56 1.03
C ALA A 356 -22.85 33.22 1.64
N GLU A 357 -21.70 33.22 2.32
CA GLU A 357 -21.21 32.09 3.12
C GLU A 357 -21.08 30.75 2.34
N GLY A 358 -20.81 30.81 1.03
CA GLY A 358 -20.54 29.61 0.22
C GLY A 358 -21.76 29.04 -0.51
N THR A 359 -22.72 29.91 -0.87
CA THR A 359 -23.81 29.59 -1.82
C THR A 359 -23.28 29.07 -3.17
N ASP A 360 -24.17 28.53 -4.02
CA ASP A 360 -23.81 28.15 -5.40
C ASP A 360 -23.13 29.27 -6.18
N ARG A 361 -23.59 30.51 -6.00
CA ARG A 361 -22.98 31.68 -6.64
C ARG A 361 -21.53 31.87 -6.20
N ASP A 362 -21.29 31.80 -4.89
CA ASP A 362 -19.96 31.94 -4.30
C ASP A 362 -19.01 30.85 -4.83
N ARG A 363 -19.50 29.60 -4.88
CA ARG A 363 -18.76 28.46 -5.45
C ARG A 363 -18.46 28.64 -6.94
N MET A 364 -19.42 29.09 -7.74
CA MET A 364 -19.23 29.37 -9.16
C MET A 364 -18.16 30.45 -9.40
N LEU A 365 -18.08 31.45 -8.53
CA LEU A 365 -17.07 32.51 -8.61
C LEU A 365 -15.69 32.05 -8.15
N ALA A 366 -15.61 31.17 -7.15
CA ALA A 366 -14.35 30.62 -6.65
C ALA A 366 -13.68 29.65 -7.64
N LYS A 367 -14.48 28.85 -8.36
CA LYS A 367 -13.96 27.87 -9.34
C LYS A 367 -13.67 28.41 -10.73
N ASP A 368 -13.90 29.70 -10.99
CA ASP A 368 -13.79 30.31 -12.31
C ASP A 368 -12.35 30.18 -12.88
N PRO A 369 -12.12 29.36 -13.93
CA PRO A 369 -10.80 29.12 -14.47
C PRO A 369 -10.13 30.39 -15.00
N THR A 370 -10.92 31.34 -15.50
CA THR A 370 -10.38 32.60 -16.04
C THR A 370 -9.76 33.47 -14.94
N ARG A 371 -10.28 33.37 -13.71
CA ARG A 371 -9.74 34.08 -12.55
C ARG A 371 -8.45 33.46 -12.06
N TRP A 372 -8.38 32.13 -12.02
CA TRP A 372 -7.15 31.40 -11.70
C TRP A 372 -6.04 31.71 -12.71
N GLN A 373 -6.35 31.68 -14.02
CA GLN A 373 -5.38 32.04 -15.06
C GLN A 373 -4.92 33.50 -14.96
N ARG A 374 -5.83 34.43 -14.65
CA ARG A 374 -5.46 35.83 -14.39
C ARG A 374 -4.55 35.98 -13.18
N LEU A 375 -4.82 35.23 -12.10
CA LEU A 375 -3.96 35.25 -10.91
C LEU A 375 -2.55 34.75 -11.23
N ILE A 376 -2.41 33.66 -11.99
CA ILE A 376 -1.13 33.13 -12.45
C ILE A 376 -0.38 34.18 -13.29
N GLY A 377 -1.10 34.92 -14.16
CA GLY A 377 -0.52 36.03 -14.91
C GLY A 377 0.00 37.19 -14.05
N LEU A 378 -0.58 37.42 -12.86
CA LEU A 378 -0.16 38.46 -11.90
C LEU A 378 0.89 37.96 -10.89
N TYR A 379 0.95 36.66 -10.67
CA TYR A 379 1.84 35.97 -9.75
C TYR A 379 2.10 34.55 -10.26
N ALA A 380 3.19 34.36 -11.01
CA ALA A 380 3.48 33.12 -11.73
C ALA A 380 3.58 31.88 -10.84
N ALA A 381 3.94 32.07 -9.57
CA ALA A 381 4.04 30.99 -8.60
C ALA A 381 2.71 30.69 -7.87
N ALA A 382 1.59 31.32 -8.27
CA ALA A 382 0.27 31.00 -7.75
C ALA A 382 -0.13 29.55 -8.12
N PRO A 383 -0.69 28.77 -7.19
CA PRO A 383 -1.28 27.47 -7.52
C PRO A 383 -2.54 27.64 -8.39
N ASP A 384 -2.76 26.69 -9.31
CA ASP A 384 -4.01 26.59 -10.08
C ASP A 384 -4.94 25.59 -9.39
N CYS A 385 -6.01 26.10 -8.78
CA CYS A 385 -7.03 25.27 -8.13
C CYS A 385 -8.27 25.04 -9.02
N ALA A 386 -8.26 25.51 -10.27
CA ALA A 386 -9.36 25.25 -11.19
C ALA A 386 -9.40 23.77 -11.60
N CYS A 387 -10.61 23.25 -11.82
CA CYS A 387 -10.78 21.93 -12.43
C CYS A 387 -10.12 21.92 -13.84
N PRO A 388 -9.22 20.97 -14.14
CA PRO A 388 -8.64 20.85 -15.47
C PRO A 388 -9.71 20.64 -16.55
N GLN A 389 -9.50 21.18 -17.76
CA GLN A 389 -10.47 21.11 -18.86
C GLN A 389 -10.76 19.68 -19.35
N ASP A 390 -9.80 18.78 -19.21
CA ASP A 390 -9.88 17.36 -19.55
C ASP A 390 -10.52 16.50 -18.44
N VAL A 391 -10.87 17.12 -17.31
CA VAL A 391 -11.42 16.45 -16.14
C VAL A 391 -12.88 16.81 -15.95
N ARG A 392 -13.73 15.79 -15.85
CA ARG A 392 -15.13 15.95 -15.47
C ARG A 392 -15.28 16.50 -14.05
N GLU A 393 -16.32 17.28 -13.78
CA GLU A 393 -16.53 17.86 -12.44
C GLU A 393 -16.77 16.80 -11.35
N GLU A 394 -17.54 15.74 -11.63
CA GLU A 394 -17.86 14.72 -10.61
C GLU A 394 -16.59 14.04 -10.10
N CYS A 395 -15.68 13.87 -11.04
CA CYS A 395 -14.37 13.30 -10.83
C CYS A 395 -13.43 14.22 -10.04
N TRP A 396 -13.50 15.52 -10.29
CA TRP A 396 -12.80 16.54 -9.51
C TRP A 396 -13.29 16.57 -8.06
N TYR A 397 -14.60 16.49 -7.86
CA TYR A 397 -15.20 16.47 -6.53
C TYR A 397 -14.81 15.21 -5.75
N VAL A 398 -14.88 14.03 -6.36
CA VAL A 398 -14.42 12.78 -5.71
C VAL A 398 -12.94 12.86 -5.35
N LEU A 399 -12.07 13.36 -6.24
CA LEU A 399 -10.64 13.53 -5.97
C LEU A 399 -10.39 14.32 -4.67
N HIS A 400 -11.15 15.39 -4.45
CA HIS A 400 -11.00 16.23 -3.26
C HIS A 400 -11.53 15.61 -1.96
N THR A 401 -12.29 14.51 -2.04
CA THR A 401 -12.68 13.71 -0.85
C THR A 401 -11.61 12.70 -0.43
N LEU A 402 -10.79 12.21 -1.38
CA LEU A 402 -9.82 11.13 -1.14
C LEU A 402 -8.87 11.38 0.05
N PRO A 403 -8.33 12.61 0.27
CA PRO A 403 -7.47 12.88 1.41
C PRO A 403 -8.10 12.63 2.79
N HIS A 404 -9.43 12.63 2.85
CA HIS A 404 -10.19 12.44 4.09
C HIS A 404 -10.68 11.00 4.27
N VAL A 405 -10.96 10.31 3.16
CA VAL A 405 -11.63 9.00 3.18
C VAL A 405 -10.69 7.83 2.99
N VAL A 406 -9.51 8.04 2.40
CA VAL A 406 -8.50 6.98 2.26
C VAL A 406 -7.63 6.97 3.50
N TRP A 407 -7.72 5.89 4.29
CA TRP A 407 -6.99 5.80 5.56
C TRP A 407 -5.48 6.02 5.38
N ALA A 408 -4.92 5.43 4.32
CA ALA A 408 -3.49 5.47 4.02
C ALA A 408 -3.06 6.68 3.17
N TRP A 409 -3.94 7.67 2.94
CA TRP A 409 -3.65 8.77 2.01
C TRP A 409 -2.31 9.45 2.31
N LYS A 410 -2.08 9.82 3.58
CA LYS A 410 -0.85 10.49 4.05
C LYS A 410 0.44 9.68 3.83
N THR A 411 0.33 8.37 3.62
CA THR A 411 1.46 7.46 3.40
C THR A 411 1.74 7.23 1.91
N THR A 412 0.85 7.69 1.02
CA THR A 412 1.09 7.62 -0.43
C THR A 412 2.17 8.63 -0.87
N PRO A 413 2.87 8.42 -2.01
CA PRO A 413 3.90 9.35 -2.51
C PRO A 413 3.43 10.81 -2.64
N TRP A 414 2.14 11.03 -2.88
CA TRP A 414 1.53 12.36 -3.03
C TRP A 414 0.72 12.79 -1.80
N GLY A 415 0.66 11.96 -0.76
CA GLY A 415 -0.14 12.19 0.45
C GLY A 415 0.35 13.35 1.32
N GLY A 416 1.65 13.65 1.24
CA GLY A 416 2.30 14.76 1.94
C GLY A 416 2.25 16.09 1.20
N LEU A 417 1.84 16.10 -0.08
CA LEU A 417 1.81 17.30 -0.90
C LEU A 417 0.60 18.19 -0.56
N PRO A 418 0.69 19.52 -0.76
CA PRO A 418 -0.43 20.44 -0.55
C PRO A 418 -1.64 20.05 -1.39
N ARG A 419 -2.85 20.18 -0.81
CA ARG A 419 -4.11 19.86 -1.53
C ARG A 419 -4.32 20.72 -2.78
N SER A 420 -3.74 21.92 -2.83
CA SER A 420 -3.75 22.79 -4.01
C SER A 420 -3.02 22.18 -5.22
N GLN A 421 -2.18 21.17 -5.02
CA GLN A 421 -1.48 20.44 -6.08
C GLN A 421 -2.25 19.20 -6.57
N LEU A 422 -3.45 18.91 -6.05
CA LEU A 422 -4.22 17.71 -6.42
C LEU A 422 -4.48 17.61 -7.93
N GLY A 423 -4.63 18.74 -8.63
CA GLY A 423 -4.74 18.76 -10.09
C GLY A 423 -3.47 18.29 -10.81
N ALA A 424 -2.28 18.68 -10.31
CA ALA A 424 -1.01 18.22 -10.84
C ALA A 424 -0.79 16.73 -10.52
N ILE A 425 -1.08 16.31 -9.28
CA ILE A 425 -1.01 14.92 -8.83
C ILE A 425 -1.91 14.03 -9.70
N PHE A 426 -3.14 14.48 -9.97
CA PHE A 426 -4.08 13.76 -10.83
C PHE A 426 -3.51 13.55 -12.24
N LYS A 427 -2.86 14.55 -12.83
CA LYS A 427 -2.27 14.44 -14.17
C LYS A 427 -1.04 13.54 -14.21
N ALA A 428 -0.21 13.58 -13.16
CA ALA A 428 1.05 12.86 -13.10
C ALA A 428 0.91 11.37 -12.73
N HIS A 429 -0.12 10.98 -11.98
CA HIS A 429 -0.19 9.66 -11.36
C HIS A 429 -1.40 8.82 -11.84
N PRO A 430 -1.20 7.80 -12.70
CA PRO A 430 -2.26 6.93 -13.21
C PRO A 430 -3.07 6.22 -12.12
N ALA A 431 -2.45 5.89 -10.98
CA ALA A 431 -3.14 5.25 -9.86
C ALA A 431 -4.29 6.13 -9.31
N VAL A 432 -4.07 7.44 -9.19
CA VAL A 432 -5.09 8.39 -8.71
C VAL A 432 -6.21 8.54 -9.74
N GLN A 433 -5.87 8.57 -11.03
CA GLN A 433 -6.85 8.59 -12.12
C GLN A 433 -7.74 7.34 -12.10
N LEU A 434 -7.14 6.17 -11.88
CA LEU A 434 -7.84 4.89 -11.83
C LEU A 434 -8.78 4.79 -10.63
N VAL A 435 -8.35 5.18 -9.41
CA VAL A 435 -9.22 5.25 -8.21
C VAL A 435 -10.47 6.07 -8.54
N ARG A 436 -10.26 7.29 -9.03
CA ARG A 436 -11.35 8.22 -9.31
C ARG A 436 -12.28 7.66 -10.39
N HIS A 437 -11.74 7.06 -11.45
CA HIS A 437 -12.56 6.51 -12.54
C HIS A 437 -13.48 5.41 -12.01
N ARG A 438 -12.91 4.44 -11.28
CA ARG A 438 -13.66 3.33 -10.67
C ARG A 438 -14.76 3.79 -9.72
N ILE A 439 -14.49 4.81 -8.90
CA ILE A 439 -15.50 5.34 -7.98
C ILE A 439 -16.65 6.00 -8.75
N VAL A 440 -16.35 6.84 -9.74
CA VAL A 440 -17.39 7.60 -10.44
C VAL A 440 -18.20 6.72 -11.41
N THR A 441 -17.57 5.75 -12.08
CA THR A 441 -18.26 4.91 -13.07
C THR A 441 -18.91 3.67 -12.46
N ASP A 442 -18.21 3.02 -11.53
CA ASP A 442 -18.57 1.69 -11.06
C ASP A 442 -19.02 1.71 -9.58
N ASP A 443 -18.96 2.86 -8.92
CA ASP A 443 -19.05 2.99 -7.46
C ASP A 443 -18.07 2.02 -6.74
N ALA A 444 -16.93 1.72 -7.37
CA ALA A 444 -15.98 0.73 -6.89
C ALA A 444 -14.84 1.39 -6.12
N TRP A 445 -14.86 1.24 -4.79
CA TRP A 445 -13.89 1.89 -3.89
C TRP A 445 -12.68 1.02 -3.58
N GLY A 446 -12.66 -0.25 -3.98
CA GLY A 446 -11.63 -1.21 -3.56
C GLY A 446 -10.22 -0.86 -4.03
N PHE A 447 -10.06 -0.03 -5.07
CA PHE A 447 -8.74 0.43 -5.50
C PHE A 447 -8.09 1.42 -4.52
N THR A 448 -8.88 2.07 -3.64
CA THR A 448 -8.35 2.99 -2.61
C THR A 448 -7.42 2.33 -1.61
N VAL A 449 -7.65 1.04 -1.29
CA VAL A 449 -6.82 0.27 -0.35
C VAL A 449 -5.61 -0.38 -1.03
N GLN A 450 -5.49 -0.23 -2.35
CA GLN A 450 -4.38 -0.71 -3.17
C GLN A 450 -3.43 0.42 -3.59
N LEU A 451 -3.68 1.66 -3.17
CA LEU A 451 -2.77 2.76 -3.46
C LEU A 451 -1.36 2.45 -2.92
N PRO A 452 -0.30 2.83 -3.65
CA PRO A 452 1.06 2.56 -3.22
C PRO A 452 1.37 3.38 -1.97
N THR A 453 1.68 2.70 -0.87
CA THR A 453 1.98 3.33 0.43
C THR A 453 3.31 2.88 1.02
N GLY A 454 3.95 1.85 0.47
CA GLY A 454 5.10 1.18 1.09
C GLY A 454 4.78 0.42 2.38
N MET A 455 3.56 0.54 2.92
CA MET A 455 3.12 -0.11 4.15
C MET A 455 2.50 -1.47 3.84
N THR A 456 2.90 -2.51 4.58
CA THR A 456 2.25 -3.82 4.50
C THR A 456 0.83 -3.76 5.08
N TRP A 457 -0.04 -4.64 4.58
CA TRP A 457 -1.41 -4.73 5.10
C TRP A 457 -1.45 -5.08 6.59
N GLU A 458 -0.54 -5.94 7.04
CA GLU A 458 -0.40 -6.29 8.46
C GLU A 458 -0.02 -5.08 9.31
N ALA A 459 0.95 -4.28 8.88
CA ALA A 459 1.34 -3.05 9.58
C ALA A 459 0.15 -2.06 9.69
N ARG A 460 -0.66 -1.93 8.64
CA ARG A 460 -1.92 -1.17 8.69
C ARG A 460 -2.86 -1.71 9.76
N MET A 461 -3.10 -3.02 9.80
CA MET A 461 -4.01 -3.62 10.80
C MET A 461 -3.50 -3.43 12.24
N VAL A 462 -2.20 -3.58 12.47
CA VAL A 462 -1.56 -3.32 13.77
C VAL A 462 -1.73 -1.86 14.18
N ALA A 463 -1.48 -0.91 13.28
CA ALA A 463 -1.68 0.51 13.53
C ALA A 463 -3.15 0.83 13.87
N MET A 464 -4.10 0.27 13.12
CA MET A 464 -5.52 0.45 13.38
C MET A 464 -5.95 -0.13 14.73
N ALA A 465 -5.43 -1.28 15.13
CA ALA A 465 -5.71 -1.88 16.45
C ALA A 465 -5.13 -1.03 17.60
N ALA A 466 -3.99 -0.38 17.39
CA ALA A 466 -3.43 0.58 18.32
C ALA A 466 -4.20 1.92 18.35
N GLY A 467 -5.03 2.19 17.34
CA GLY A 467 -5.77 3.44 17.17
C GLY A 467 -4.89 4.54 16.59
N LEU A 468 -3.90 4.18 15.79
CA LEU A 468 -2.99 5.12 15.13
C LEU A 468 -3.51 5.48 13.74
N ALA A 469 -3.30 6.74 13.34
CA ALA A 469 -3.44 7.13 11.95
C ALA A 469 -2.30 6.52 11.10
N ALA A 470 -2.51 6.50 9.78
CA ALA A 470 -1.45 6.13 8.86
C ALA A 470 -0.26 7.09 9.01
N PRO A 471 0.99 6.58 9.11
CA PRO A 471 2.16 7.40 9.28
C PRO A 471 2.32 8.32 8.07
N ARG A 472 2.82 9.53 8.31
CA ARG A 472 3.28 10.36 7.21
C ARG A 472 4.55 9.74 6.65
N ARG A 473 4.64 9.71 5.32
CA ARG A 473 5.91 9.44 4.66
C ARG A 473 6.83 10.63 4.95
N HIS A 474 8.03 10.36 5.46
CA HIS A 474 9.03 11.39 5.76
C HIS A 474 9.76 11.82 4.50
#